data_AF-A0A3N7EBS7-F1
#
_entry.id   AF-A0A3N7EBS7-F1
#
_cell.length_a   1.000
_cell.length_b   1.000
_cell.length_c   1.000
_cell.angle_alpha   90.00
_cell.angle_beta   90.00
_cell.angle_gamma   90.00
#
_symmetry.space_group_name_H-M   'P 1'
#
loop_
_entity.id
_entity.type
_entity.pdbx_description
1 polymer ?
#
loop_
_entity_poly.entity_id
_entity_poly.type
_entity_poly.pdbx_seq_one_letter_code
_entity_poly.pdbx_strand_id
1 'polypeptide(L)'
;MKITKLILTGTIGVLLCVTSCKKQNENASAPEAETLSTAQQGEWKSAYYLGSLISYQRINGQNVFNGDMVITDDQLSATPQKTGVQTEGHGQNNVWPSATIYYNISTSFTASEKAVITSAINDWANKTGLSFVSRNTGTYLKIQRGSANNCTVGYVSNATMNLSDPSAKGIVVHELGHAIGLHHEQLRADRDTYIDVKWSNISTSAQGSYNKITGMNYAGTTFDFASIMLYGSYNGYGAINSSLPTTTRKDGTTWVDPSWSGSKTPSTGDVNWVKTMYGL
;
A
#
# COMPACT_ATOMS: atom_id res chain seq x y z
N MET A 1 -50.22 13.34 -69.06
CA MET A 1 -49.18 13.52 -70.09
C MET A 1 -48.08 14.39 -69.50
N LYS A 2 -46.84 13.86 -69.51
CA LYS A 2 -45.55 14.46 -69.13
C LYS A 2 -45.28 14.78 -67.65
N ILE A 3 -44.55 13.83 -67.07
CA ILE A 3 -43.68 13.90 -65.91
C ILE A 3 -42.52 14.86 -66.22
N THR A 4 -42.19 15.77 -65.29
CA THR A 4 -40.89 16.44 -65.30
C THR A 4 -40.32 16.46 -63.87
N LYS A 5 -39.25 15.69 -63.67
CA LYS A 5 -38.34 15.77 -62.51
C LYS A 5 -37.53 17.07 -62.62
N LEU A 6 -37.31 17.76 -61.50
CA LEU A 6 -36.23 18.73 -61.31
C LEU A 6 -35.66 18.49 -59.90
N ILE A 7 -34.66 17.61 -59.79
CA ILE A 7 -33.23 17.91 -59.61
C ILE A 7 -32.99 18.70 -58.31
N LEU A 8 -32.54 17.95 -57.31
CA LEU A 8 -32.05 18.40 -56.01
C LEU A 8 -30.54 18.66 -56.14
N THR A 9 -30.13 19.91 -56.00
CA THR A 9 -28.75 20.37 -55.74
C THR A 9 -28.90 21.45 -54.67
N GLY A 10 -28.34 21.37 -53.47
CA GLY A 10 -27.01 20.91 -53.11
C GLY A 10 -26.20 22.13 -52.66
N THR A 11 -26.45 22.62 -51.45
CA THR A 11 -25.51 23.50 -50.71
C THR A 11 -25.43 23.03 -49.27
N ILE A 12 -24.30 22.38 -48.97
CA ILE A 12 -23.88 21.94 -47.65
C ILE A 12 -23.50 23.20 -46.85
N GLY A 13 -24.36 23.58 -45.90
CA GLY A 13 -24.00 24.52 -44.85
C GLY A 13 -23.31 23.75 -43.72
N VAL A 14 -21.98 23.78 -43.67
CA VAL A 14 -21.20 23.27 -42.54
C VAL A 14 -21.43 24.21 -41.36
N LEU A 15 -22.35 23.83 -40.46
CA LEU A 15 -22.47 24.46 -39.15
C LEU A 15 -21.36 23.88 -38.26
N LEU A 16 -20.24 24.61 -38.17
CA LEU A 16 -19.16 24.37 -37.21
C LEU A 16 -19.70 24.55 -35.78
N CYS A 17 -20.26 23.48 -35.21
CA CYS A 17 -20.40 23.36 -33.77
C CYS A 17 -19.01 23.15 -33.18
N VAL A 18 -18.35 24.26 -32.79
CA VAL A 18 -17.19 24.21 -31.90
C VAL A 18 -17.66 23.77 -30.52
N THR A 19 -17.77 22.47 -30.30
CA THR A 19 -17.81 21.91 -28.94
C THR A 19 -16.46 22.18 -28.31
N SER A 20 -16.38 23.29 -27.57
CA SER A 20 -15.28 23.57 -26.66
C SER A 20 -15.16 22.42 -25.66
N CYS A 21 -14.18 21.55 -25.88
CA CYS A 21 -13.74 20.60 -24.88
C CYS A 21 -13.18 21.42 -23.72
N LYS A 22 -14.02 21.67 -22.71
CA LYS A 22 -13.53 22.01 -21.38
C LYS A 22 -12.68 20.83 -20.92
N LYS A 23 -11.37 20.98 -21.03
CA LYS A 23 -10.38 20.19 -20.29
C LYS A 23 -10.86 20.21 -18.84
N GLN A 24 -11.43 19.11 -18.37
CA GLN A 24 -11.59 18.94 -16.93
C GLN A 24 -10.16 18.87 -16.40
N ASN A 25 -9.74 19.97 -15.77
CA ASN A 25 -8.62 19.92 -14.86
C ASN A 25 -9.04 18.92 -13.77
N GLU A 26 -8.58 17.68 -13.90
CA GLU A 26 -8.42 16.76 -12.77
C GLU A 26 -7.30 17.31 -11.89
N ASN A 27 -7.55 18.47 -11.29
CA ASN A 27 -6.84 18.92 -10.12
C ASN A 27 -7.67 18.43 -8.92
N ALA A 28 -7.85 17.11 -8.84
CA ALA A 28 -8.08 16.48 -7.56
C ALA A 28 -6.73 16.57 -6.85
N SER A 29 -6.50 17.67 -6.13
CA SER A 29 -5.45 17.71 -5.13
C SER A 29 -5.69 16.50 -4.22
N ALA A 30 -4.76 15.54 -4.27
CA ALA A 30 -4.72 14.50 -3.26
C ALA A 30 -4.80 15.21 -1.90
N PRO A 31 -5.64 14.75 -0.96
CA PRO A 31 -5.56 15.26 0.40
C PRO A 31 -4.10 15.15 0.83
N GLU A 32 -3.62 16.17 1.55
CA GLU A 32 -2.34 16.10 2.27
C GLU A 32 -2.25 14.68 2.84
N ALA A 33 -1.23 13.93 2.38
CA ALA A 33 -0.93 12.66 3.03
C ALA A 33 -0.88 12.98 4.52
N GLU A 34 -1.50 12.13 5.33
CA GLU A 34 -1.43 12.26 6.78
C GLU A 34 0.05 12.38 7.13
N THR A 35 0.52 13.62 7.31
CA THR A 35 1.76 13.88 7.99
C THR A 35 1.48 13.29 9.34
N LEU A 36 2.05 12.11 9.60
CA LEU A 36 2.16 11.54 10.94
C LEU A 36 2.40 12.72 11.86
N SER A 37 1.38 13.05 12.65
CA SER A 37 1.36 14.27 13.42
C SER A 37 2.69 14.38 14.15
N THR A 38 3.25 15.57 14.21
CA THR A 38 4.48 15.92 14.92
C THR A 38 4.44 15.57 16.43
N ALA A 39 3.44 14.83 16.91
CA ALA A 39 3.11 14.57 18.31
C ALA A 39 3.54 13.18 18.84
N GLN A 40 4.17 12.31 18.05
CA GLN A 40 4.74 11.06 18.58
C GLN A 40 6.10 10.74 17.95
N GLN A 41 7.12 11.58 18.21
CA GLN A 41 8.49 11.22 17.86
C GLN A 41 8.99 10.13 18.83
N GLY A 42 8.83 8.88 18.42
CA GLY A 42 9.42 7.74 19.12
C GLY A 42 10.94 7.74 19.01
N GLU A 43 11.60 7.03 19.92
CA GLU A 43 13.06 6.83 19.84
C GLU A 43 13.40 6.03 18.57
N TRP A 44 14.36 6.53 17.78
CA TRP A 44 14.88 5.79 16.63
C TRP A 44 15.78 4.64 17.10
N LYS A 45 15.50 3.45 16.59
CA LYS A 45 16.27 2.23 16.84
C LYS A 45 16.63 1.53 15.54
N SER A 46 17.49 0.54 15.62
CA SER A 46 17.84 -0.30 14.48
C SER A 46 18.04 -1.75 14.91
N ALA A 47 17.59 -2.66 14.07
CA ALA A 47 17.70 -4.11 14.25
C ALA A 47 17.63 -4.79 12.88
N TYR A 48 17.95 -6.08 12.83
CA TYR A 48 17.83 -6.87 11.61
C TYR A 48 16.41 -7.41 11.48
N TYR A 49 15.80 -7.14 10.32
CA TYR A 49 14.50 -7.65 9.91
C TYR A 49 14.65 -8.29 8.53
N LEU A 50 14.27 -9.57 8.39
CA LEU A 50 14.39 -10.32 7.14
C LEU A 50 15.79 -10.21 6.51
N GLY A 51 16.83 -10.32 7.33
CA GLY A 51 18.24 -10.26 6.90
C GLY A 51 18.79 -8.85 6.63
N SER A 52 17.95 -7.81 6.60
CA SER A 52 18.37 -6.43 6.37
C SER A 52 18.37 -5.61 7.66
N LEU A 53 19.36 -4.73 7.83
CA LEU A 53 19.35 -3.73 8.90
C LEU A 53 18.32 -2.64 8.57
N ILE A 54 17.31 -2.51 9.42
CA ILE A 54 16.26 -1.50 9.29
C ILE A 54 16.35 -0.46 10.40
N SER A 55 15.90 0.76 10.11
CA SER A 55 15.68 1.80 11.12
C SER A 55 14.19 2.05 11.32
N TYR A 56 13.76 2.05 12.57
CA TYR A 56 12.35 2.15 12.98
C TYR A 56 12.20 3.05 14.20
N GLN A 57 11.00 3.58 14.42
CA GLN A 57 10.67 4.33 15.63
C GLN A 57 9.99 3.43 16.68
N ARG A 58 10.40 3.54 17.95
CA ARG A 58 9.65 2.92 19.06
C ARG A 58 8.58 3.90 19.55
N ILE A 59 7.33 3.66 19.16
CA ILE A 59 6.18 4.51 19.51
C ILE A 59 5.20 3.68 20.34
N ASN A 60 4.86 4.14 21.55
CA ASN A 60 3.92 3.46 22.45
C ASN A 60 4.21 1.96 22.66
N GLY A 61 5.49 1.58 22.69
CA GLY A 61 5.91 0.19 22.83
C GLY A 61 5.83 -0.66 21.57
N GLN A 62 5.62 -0.07 20.39
CA GLN A 62 5.61 -0.75 19.08
C GLN A 62 6.81 -0.30 18.22
N ASN A 63 7.39 -1.21 17.43
CA ASN A 63 8.42 -0.85 16.44
C ASN A 63 7.73 -0.49 15.13
N VAL A 64 7.69 0.80 14.79
CA VAL A 64 7.07 1.32 13.58
C VAL A 64 8.16 1.54 12.54
N PHE A 65 8.19 0.66 11.53
CA PHE A 65 9.11 0.69 10.42
C PHE A 65 8.44 1.27 9.17
N ASN A 66 9.17 2.11 8.43
CA ASN A 66 8.71 2.81 7.22
C ASN A 66 7.45 3.68 7.35
N GLY A 67 6.85 3.79 8.53
CA GLY A 67 5.77 4.75 8.85
C GLY A 67 4.52 4.06 9.41
N ASP A 68 4.24 2.85 8.95
CA ASP A 68 2.97 2.12 9.12
C ASP A 68 3.15 0.61 9.34
N MET A 69 4.35 0.05 9.14
CA MET A 69 4.60 -1.37 9.43
C MET A 69 5.00 -1.57 10.88
N VAL A 70 4.14 -2.22 11.66
CA VAL A 70 4.45 -2.65 13.02
C VAL A 70 5.19 -3.98 12.97
N ILE A 71 6.46 -3.96 13.37
CA ILE A 71 7.31 -5.15 13.45
C ILE A 71 7.41 -5.57 14.92
N THR A 72 7.01 -6.79 15.26
CA THR A 72 7.08 -7.25 16.66
C THR A 72 8.53 -7.46 17.10
N ASP A 73 8.76 -7.45 18.41
CA ASP A 73 10.11 -7.71 18.94
C ASP A 73 10.60 -9.12 18.52
N ASP A 74 9.70 -10.10 18.41
CA ASP A 74 10.00 -11.46 17.94
C ASP A 74 10.37 -11.54 16.45
N GLN A 75 9.99 -10.54 15.65
CA GLN A 75 10.35 -10.46 14.24
C GLN A 75 11.73 -9.82 14.03
N LEU A 76 12.30 -9.19 15.06
CA LEU A 76 13.60 -8.52 15.00
C LEU A 76 14.72 -9.42 15.52
N SER A 77 15.94 -9.18 15.05
CA SER A 77 17.14 -9.88 15.49
C SER A 77 18.33 -8.93 15.67
N ALA A 78 19.24 -9.28 16.57
CA ALA A 78 20.44 -8.48 16.85
C ALA A 78 21.55 -8.68 15.81
N THR A 79 21.52 -9.79 15.08
CA THR A 79 22.51 -10.16 14.06
C THR A 79 21.81 -10.47 12.74
N PRO A 80 22.49 -10.30 11.59
CA PRO A 80 21.91 -10.66 10.31
C PRO A 80 21.68 -12.17 10.28
N GLN A 81 20.42 -12.58 10.46
CA GLN A 81 20.02 -13.95 10.24
C GLN A 81 19.92 -14.15 8.72
N LYS A 82 20.72 -15.08 8.17
CA LYS A 82 20.44 -15.61 6.84
C LYS A 82 19.08 -16.28 6.92
N THR A 83 18.06 -15.66 6.34
CA THR A 83 16.80 -16.36 6.10
C THR A 83 17.16 -17.52 5.19
N GLY A 84 16.98 -18.75 5.66
CA GLY A 84 17.26 -19.93 4.86
C GLY A 84 16.31 -19.97 3.68
N VAL A 85 16.72 -19.43 2.52
CA VAL A 85 16.08 -19.75 1.24
C VAL A 85 16.50 -21.18 0.93
N GLN A 86 15.66 -22.15 1.32
CA GLN A 86 15.92 -23.57 1.04
C GLN A 86 15.34 -24.02 -0.31
N THR A 87 14.50 -23.22 -0.97
CA THR A 87 14.03 -23.40 -2.35
C THR A 87 13.57 -22.05 -2.89
N GLU A 88 13.56 -21.88 -4.21
CA GLU A 88 12.94 -20.72 -4.86
C GLU A 88 11.51 -20.51 -4.32
N GLY A 89 11.22 -19.33 -3.79
CA GLY A 89 9.95 -19.00 -3.13
C GLY A 89 9.92 -19.30 -1.63
N HIS A 90 9.41 -18.31 -0.89
CA HIS A 90 9.03 -18.27 0.54
C HIS A 90 9.76 -17.15 1.29
N GLY A 91 9.09 -15.99 1.37
CA GLY A 91 9.35 -15.03 2.44
C GLY A 91 9.19 -15.70 3.81
N GLN A 92 9.86 -15.19 4.84
CA GLN A 92 9.89 -15.84 6.15
C GLN A 92 8.48 -15.94 6.78
N ASN A 93 7.88 -17.13 6.74
CA ASN A 93 6.97 -17.85 7.66
C ASN A 93 5.95 -17.11 8.57
N ASN A 94 5.55 -15.88 8.29
CA ASN A 94 4.43 -15.23 9.00
C ASN A 94 3.22 -15.04 8.07
N VAL A 95 2.95 -16.00 7.19
CA VAL A 95 1.65 -16.05 6.50
C VAL A 95 0.59 -16.66 7.42
N TRP A 96 -0.66 -16.27 7.25
CA TRP A 96 -1.75 -16.84 8.03
C TRP A 96 -1.95 -18.32 7.67
N PRO A 97 -2.02 -19.24 8.67
CA PRO A 97 -2.24 -20.65 8.40
C PRO A 97 -3.51 -20.89 7.57
N SER A 98 -3.42 -21.85 6.64
CA SER A 98 -4.55 -22.27 5.80
C SER A 98 -5.20 -21.13 5.01
N ALA A 99 -4.41 -20.13 4.59
CA ALA A 99 -4.92 -18.98 3.83
C ALA A 99 -6.10 -18.26 4.50
N THR A 100 -6.15 -18.30 5.84
CA THR A 100 -7.27 -17.79 6.64
C THR A 100 -6.81 -16.68 7.58
N ILE A 101 -7.16 -15.45 7.24
CA ILE A 101 -6.92 -14.28 8.07
C ILE A 101 -8.07 -14.21 9.07
N TYR A 102 -7.75 -14.45 10.33
CA TYR A 102 -8.72 -14.29 11.38
C TYR A 102 -8.66 -12.88 11.95
N TYR A 103 -9.81 -12.23 12.12
CA TYR A 103 -9.86 -10.83 12.54
C TYR A 103 -10.98 -10.54 13.55
N ASN A 104 -10.89 -9.40 14.20
CA ASN A 104 -11.96 -8.84 15.01
C ASN A 104 -12.04 -7.33 14.75
N ILE A 105 -13.23 -6.82 14.43
CA ILE A 105 -13.44 -5.38 14.26
C ILE A 105 -13.98 -4.80 15.56
N SER A 106 -13.29 -3.80 16.09
CA SER A 106 -13.68 -3.12 17.33
C SER A 106 -15.11 -2.57 17.26
N THR A 107 -15.80 -2.61 18.39
CA THR A 107 -17.14 -2.05 18.53
C THR A 107 -17.16 -0.52 18.47
N SER A 108 -16.01 0.15 18.62
CA SER A 108 -15.87 1.61 18.56
C SER A 108 -16.02 2.22 17.16
N PHE A 109 -15.99 1.39 16.11
CA PHE A 109 -16.31 1.84 14.76
C PHE A 109 -17.83 1.94 14.55
N THR A 110 -18.25 2.99 13.86
CA THR A 110 -19.63 3.19 13.40
C THR A 110 -20.00 2.14 12.34
N ALA A 111 -21.29 2.03 12.03
CA ALA A 111 -21.77 1.08 11.02
C ALA A 111 -21.20 1.37 9.62
N SER A 112 -21.09 2.66 9.23
CA SER A 112 -20.53 3.06 7.94
C SER A 112 -19.05 2.70 7.83
N GLU A 113 -18.27 2.92 8.89
CA GLU A 113 -16.85 2.58 8.92
C GLU A 113 -16.62 1.07 8.87
N LYS A 114 -17.43 0.29 9.60
CA LYS A 114 -17.42 -1.18 9.50
C LYS A 114 -17.75 -1.64 8.08
N ALA A 115 -18.63 -0.94 7.37
CA ALA A 115 -18.94 -1.25 5.97
C ALA A 115 -17.73 -1.00 5.05
N VAL A 116 -16.97 0.08 5.26
CA VAL A 116 -15.72 0.33 4.50
C VAL A 116 -14.67 -0.75 4.80
N ILE A 117 -14.48 -1.11 6.07
CA ILE A 117 -13.55 -2.18 6.46
C ILE A 117 -13.96 -3.51 5.83
N THR A 118 -15.25 -3.84 5.87
CA THR A 118 -15.78 -5.07 5.26
C THR A 118 -15.60 -5.05 3.74
N SER A 119 -15.79 -3.91 3.08
CA SER A 119 -15.53 -3.76 1.65
C SER A 119 -14.05 -4.00 1.29
N ALA A 120 -13.11 -3.50 2.09
CA ALA A 120 -11.68 -3.70 1.87
C ALA A 120 -11.26 -5.18 2.08
N ILE A 121 -11.84 -5.84 3.09
CA ILE A 121 -11.70 -7.29 3.29
C ILE A 121 -12.21 -8.06 2.06
N ASN A 122 -13.38 -7.69 1.53
CA ASN A 122 -13.95 -8.35 0.35
C ASN A 122 -13.09 -8.15 -0.91
N ASP A 123 -12.45 -6.99 -1.08
CA ASP A 123 -11.53 -6.75 -2.20
C ASP A 123 -10.36 -7.75 -2.19
N TRP A 124 -9.77 -8.02 -1.02
CA TRP A 124 -8.72 -9.03 -0.87
C TRP A 124 -9.26 -10.45 -1.05
N ALA A 125 -10.34 -10.81 -0.35
CA ALA A 125 -10.93 -12.15 -0.39
C ALA A 125 -11.31 -12.56 -1.82
N ASN A 126 -12.05 -11.70 -2.53
CA ASN A 126 -12.59 -12.02 -3.86
C ASN A 126 -11.51 -12.14 -4.95
N LYS A 127 -10.40 -11.40 -4.83
CA LYS A 127 -9.34 -11.41 -5.84
C LYS A 127 -8.29 -12.50 -5.61
N THR A 128 -8.01 -12.81 -4.35
CA THR A 128 -6.92 -13.73 -3.98
C THR A 128 -7.41 -15.15 -3.70
N GLY A 129 -8.63 -15.32 -3.20
CA GLY A 129 -9.10 -16.60 -2.66
C GLY A 129 -8.78 -16.79 -1.17
N LEU A 130 -8.17 -15.80 -0.51
CA LEU A 130 -7.99 -15.80 0.95
C LEU A 130 -9.34 -15.83 1.66
N SER A 131 -9.40 -16.55 2.78
CA SER A 131 -10.54 -16.55 3.69
C SER A 131 -10.35 -15.53 4.80
N PHE A 132 -11.39 -14.75 5.10
CA PHE A 132 -11.42 -13.83 6.22
C PHE A 132 -12.50 -14.25 7.20
N VAL A 133 -12.11 -14.57 8.44
CA VAL A 133 -13.02 -15.15 9.44
C VAL A 133 -12.99 -14.35 10.73
N SER A 134 -14.16 -13.84 11.13
CA SER A 134 -14.30 -13.14 12.41
C SER A 134 -14.09 -14.11 13.58
N ARG A 135 -13.25 -13.74 14.56
CA ARG A 135 -13.10 -14.44 15.84
C ARG A 135 -12.77 -13.48 16.98
N ASN A 136 -12.83 -13.95 18.21
CA ASN A 136 -12.50 -13.18 19.43
C ASN A 136 -11.63 -13.97 20.42
N THR A 137 -11.12 -15.13 20.01
CA THR A 137 -10.23 -15.99 20.79
C THR A 137 -9.09 -16.48 19.89
N GLY A 138 -7.95 -16.86 20.48
CA GLY A 138 -6.74 -17.23 19.74
C GLY A 138 -6.05 -16.05 19.03
N THR A 139 -5.25 -16.34 18.01
CA THR A 139 -4.35 -15.35 17.36
C THR A 139 -5.00 -14.59 16.21
N TYR A 140 -5.86 -13.60 16.45
CA TYR A 140 -6.47 -12.81 15.36
C TYR A 140 -5.89 -11.40 15.23
N LEU A 141 -6.11 -10.78 14.07
CA LEU A 141 -5.87 -9.37 13.83
C LEU A 141 -6.93 -8.54 14.56
N LYS A 142 -6.49 -7.70 15.49
CA LYS A 142 -7.35 -6.71 16.17
C LYS A 142 -7.42 -5.46 15.31
N ILE A 143 -8.55 -5.24 14.63
CA ILE A 143 -8.82 -4.02 13.86
C ILE A 143 -9.46 -3.01 14.81
N GLN A 144 -8.76 -1.93 15.11
CA GLN A 144 -9.10 -1.00 16.18
C GLN A 144 -8.77 0.45 15.81
N ARG A 145 -9.31 1.39 16.60
CA ARG A 145 -8.95 2.81 16.48
C ARG A 145 -7.50 3.04 16.89
N GLY A 146 -6.82 3.92 16.17
CA GLY A 146 -5.50 4.40 16.54
C GLY A 146 -5.37 5.90 16.31
N SER A 147 -4.26 6.48 16.76
CA SER A 147 -3.87 7.86 16.44
C SER A 147 -3.18 8.00 15.08
N ALA A 148 -2.91 6.88 14.42
CA ALA A 148 -2.32 6.76 13.09
C ALA A 148 -2.80 5.47 12.43
N ASN A 149 -2.67 5.41 11.10
CA ASN A 149 -2.81 4.17 10.34
C ASN A 149 -1.49 3.38 10.43
N ASN A 150 -1.57 2.13 10.89
CA ASN A 150 -0.46 1.18 10.87
C ASN A 150 -0.97 -0.24 11.13
N CYS A 151 -0.20 -1.23 10.71
CA CYS A 151 -0.57 -2.61 10.87
C CYS A 151 0.63 -3.52 11.12
N THR A 152 0.40 -4.56 11.92
CA THR A 152 1.37 -5.62 12.13
C THR A 152 1.55 -6.44 10.86
N VAL A 153 2.80 -6.69 10.47
CA VAL A 153 3.07 -7.41 9.23
C VAL A 153 2.97 -8.93 9.42
N GLY A 154 1.98 -9.54 8.80
CA GLY A 154 1.75 -10.99 8.79
C GLY A 154 1.09 -11.58 10.04
N TYR A 155 1.13 -12.91 10.14
CA TYR A 155 0.62 -13.72 11.23
C TYR A 155 1.56 -13.70 12.43
N VAL A 156 1.18 -12.96 13.46
CA VAL A 156 1.88 -12.93 14.74
C VAL A 156 0.89 -12.86 15.90
N SER A 157 1.32 -13.28 17.08
CA SER A 157 0.52 -13.12 18.30
C SER A 157 0.23 -11.64 18.56
N ASN A 158 -1.01 -11.33 18.96
CA ASN A 158 -1.46 -9.98 19.26
C ASN A 158 -1.34 -8.98 18.10
N ALA A 159 -1.41 -9.43 16.84
CA ALA A 159 -1.43 -8.56 15.67
C ALA A 159 -2.51 -7.46 15.79
N THR A 160 -2.14 -6.23 15.48
CA THR A 160 -3.04 -5.06 15.48
C THR A 160 -3.04 -4.38 14.13
N MET A 161 -4.20 -3.88 13.75
CA MET A 161 -4.40 -2.91 12.68
C MET A 161 -5.06 -1.68 13.29
N ASN A 162 -4.31 -0.60 13.38
CA ASN A 162 -4.76 0.67 13.92
C ASN A 162 -5.23 1.56 12.78
N LEU A 163 -6.42 2.12 12.90
CA LEU A 163 -7.00 3.04 11.92
C LEU A 163 -7.33 4.38 12.59
N SER A 164 -6.75 5.47 12.11
CA SER A 164 -7.13 6.84 12.51
C SER A 164 -8.51 7.18 11.94
N ASP A 165 -8.62 7.06 10.61
CA ASP A 165 -9.84 7.26 9.85
C ASP A 165 -10.06 6.12 8.83
N PRO A 166 -11.00 5.20 9.11
CA PRO A 166 -11.32 4.10 8.19
C PRO A 166 -12.22 4.55 7.02
N SER A 167 -12.54 5.83 6.85
CA SER A 167 -13.36 6.34 5.74
C SER A 167 -12.65 6.20 4.38
N ALA A 168 -11.32 6.26 4.39
CA ALA A 168 -10.48 6.10 3.21
C ALA A 168 -10.23 4.60 2.90
N LYS A 169 -11.11 3.99 2.09
CA LYS A 169 -11.04 2.55 1.74
C LYS A 169 -9.64 2.09 1.32
N GLY A 170 -8.92 2.87 0.50
CA GLY A 170 -7.61 2.49 0.00
C GLY A 170 -6.56 2.33 1.10
N ILE A 171 -6.61 3.15 2.16
CA ILE A 171 -5.79 2.99 3.36
C ILE A 171 -6.14 1.68 4.06
N VAL A 172 -7.43 1.38 4.22
CA VAL A 172 -7.84 0.11 4.84
C VAL A 172 -7.38 -1.10 4.03
N VAL A 173 -7.40 -1.03 2.68
CA VAL A 173 -6.88 -2.09 1.81
C VAL A 173 -5.35 -2.23 1.98
N HIS A 174 -4.62 -1.12 2.04
CA HIS A 174 -3.18 -1.09 2.26
C HIS A 174 -2.77 -1.76 3.58
N GLU A 175 -3.40 -1.35 4.68
CA GLU A 175 -3.13 -1.90 6.01
C GLU A 175 -3.51 -3.40 6.10
N LEU A 176 -4.57 -3.83 5.42
CA LEU A 176 -4.87 -5.26 5.28
C LEU A 176 -3.78 -5.99 4.47
N GLY A 177 -3.14 -5.34 3.51
CA GLY A 177 -1.97 -5.86 2.80
C GLY A 177 -0.83 -6.20 3.77
N HIS A 178 -0.52 -5.30 4.70
CA HIS A 178 0.44 -5.59 5.78
C HIS A 178 -0.01 -6.76 6.65
N ALA A 179 -1.28 -6.79 7.08
CA ALA A 179 -1.79 -7.92 7.86
C ALA A 179 -1.64 -9.26 7.13
N ILE A 180 -1.86 -9.29 5.80
CA ILE A 180 -1.67 -10.47 4.95
C ILE A 180 -0.19 -10.88 4.86
N GLY A 181 0.74 -9.94 5.06
CA GLY A 181 2.18 -10.15 5.07
C GLY A 181 2.94 -9.41 3.98
N LEU A 182 2.30 -8.46 3.29
CA LEU A 182 2.94 -7.62 2.30
C LEU A 182 3.76 -6.50 2.93
N HIS A 183 4.88 -6.19 2.30
CA HIS A 183 5.70 -5.02 2.59
C HIS A 183 5.54 -4.01 1.47
N HIS A 184 6.07 -2.82 1.69
CA HIS A 184 6.06 -1.82 0.64
C HIS A 184 6.88 -2.19 -0.58
N GLU A 185 6.34 -1.85 -1.74
CA GLU A 185 6.94 -2.15 -3.05
C GLU A 185 8.29 -1.42 -3.23
N GLN A 186 8.46 -0.20 -2.68
CA GLN A 186 9.74 0.53 -2.76
C GLN A 186 10.89 -0.10 -1.94
N LEU A 187 10.60 -1.10 -1.10
CA LEU A 187 11.59 -1.79 -0.26
C LEU A 187 12.18 -3.04 -0.95
N ARG A 188 11.70 -3.38 -2.14
CA ARG A 188 12.22 -4.51 -2.92
C ARG A 188 13.73 -4.42 -3.14
N ALA A 189 14.40 -5.58 -3.16
CA ALA A 189 15.84 -5.67 -3.40
C ALA A 189 16.26 -5.14 -4.79
N ASP A 190 15.38 -5.26 -5.79
CA ASP A 190 15.57 -4.84 -7.18
C ASP A 190 15.03 -3.44 -7.52
N ARG A 191 14.46 -2.72 -6.54
CA ARG A 191 13.75 -1.45 -6.76
C ARG A 191 14.59 -0.38 -7.49
N ASP A 192 15.91 -0.38 -7.34
CA ASP A 192 16.80 0.61 -7.98
C ASP A 192 16.85 0.50 -9.52
N THR A 193 16.34 -0.61 -10.07
CA THR A 193 16.14 -0.78 -11.52
C THR A 193 14.89 -0.06 -12.04
N TYR A 194 13.94 0.28 -11.15
CA TYR A 194 12.64 0.86 -11.49
C TYR A 194 12.46 2.29 -11.00
N ILE A 195 12.99 2.60 -9.81
CA ILE A 195 12.83 3.90 -9.15
C ILE A 195 14.17 4.48 -8.69
N ASP A 196 14.20 5.80 -8.55
CA ASP A 196 15.24 6.54 -7.84
C ASP A 196 14.70 7.08 -6.52
N VAL A 197 15.41 6.82 -5.43
CA VAL A 197 15.15 7.47 -4.14
C VAL A 197 15.90 8.79 -4.08
N LYS A 198 15.19 9.88 -3.81
CA LYS A 198 15.74 11.24 -3.67
C LYS A 198 16.10 11.48 -2.21
N TRP A 199 17.21 10.90 -1.77
CA TRP A 199 17.68 10.93 -0.37
C TRP A 199 17.75 12.33 0.25
N SER A 200 18.09 13.35 -0.54
CA SER A 200 18.13 14.76 -0.12
C SER A 200 16.76 15.32 0.29
N ASN A 201 15.67 14.67 -0.13
CA ASN A 201 14.30 15.08 0.13
C ASN A 201 13.67 14.28 1.29
N ILE A 202 14.45 13.42 1.95
CA ILE A 202 14.04 12.58 3.07
C ILE A 202 14.86 12.96 4.30
N SER A 203 14.21 13.10 5.45
CA SER A 203 14.87 13.46 6.70
C SER A 203 15.91 12.39 7.07
N THR A 204 17.07 12.83 7.58
CA THR A 204 18.19 11.92 7.90
C THR A 204 17.76 10.76 8.80
N SER A 205 16.86 11.01 9.76
CA SER A 205 16.35 9.98 10.66
C SER A 205 15.47 8.94 9.95
N ALA A 206 14.74 9.32 8.89
CA ALA A 206 13.88 8.42 8.13
C ALA A 206 14.57 7.73 6.95
N GLN A 207 15.79 8.11 6.56
CA GLN A 207 16.49 7.49 5.42
C GLN A 207 16.67 5.98 5.59
N GLY A 208 16.99 5.51 6.80
CA GLY A 208 17.13 4.07 7.08
C GLY A 208 15.84 3.28 6.89
N SER A 209 14.68 3.94 6.83
CA SER A 209 13.41 3.32 6.51
C SER A 209 13.24 2.99 5.03
N TYR A 210 14.03 3.57 4.12
CA TYR A 210 14.01 3.28 2.67
C TYR A 210 15.04 2.21 2.26
N ASN A 211 15.71 1.59 3.24
CA ASN A 211 16.63 0.50 3.02
C ASN A 211 15.90 -0.71 2.42
N LYS A 212 16.50 -1.31 1.40
CA LYS A 212 15.95 -2.50 0.74
C LYS A 212 15.99 -3.70 1.68
N ILE A 213 14.95 -4.53 1.63
CA ILE A 213 14.91 -5.78 2.38
C ILE A 213 15.32 -6.93 1.46
N THR A 214 16.45 -7.55 1.77
CA THR A 214 17.07 -8.59 0.94
C THR A 214 16.45 -9.97 1.13
N GLY A 215 15.82 -10.22 2.28
CA GLY A 215 15.10 -11.47 2.55
C GLY A 215 13.72 -11.57 1.91
N MET A 216 13.27 -10.56 1.15
CA MET A 216 12.04 -10.62 0.38
C MET A 216 12.33 -11.22 -1.00
N ASN A 217 11.90 -12.46 -1.25
CA ASN A 217 12.05 -13.10 -2.55
C ASN A 217 10.78 -12.91 -3.38
N TYR A 218 10.79 -11.98 -4.33
CA TYR A 218 9.68 -11.70 -5.25
C TYR A 218 9.81 -12.59 -6.48
N ALA A 219 9.32 -13.82 -6.40
CA ALA A 219 9.51 -14.88 -7.39
C ALA A 219 9.08 -14.46 -8.82
N GLY A 220 10.01 -13.88 -9.59
CA GLY A 220 9.80 -13.53 -11.01
C GLY A 220 8.79 -12.41 -11.27
N THR A 221 8.32 -11.68 -10.25
CA THR A 221 7.37 -10.57 -10.44
C THR A 221 8.08 -9.27 -10.76
N THR A 222 7.51 -8.49 -11.70
CA THR A 222 7.98 -7.13 -12.02
C THR A 222 7.52 -6.14 -10.96
N PHE A 223 8.29 -5.07 -10.75
CA PHE A 223 7.89 -3.97 -9.89
C PHE A 223 6.55 -3.36 -10.31
N ASP A 224 5.61 -3.28 -9.37
CA ASP A 224 4.24 -2.87 -9.63
C ASP A 224 3.98 -1.42 -9.15
N PHE A 225 3.99 -0.49 -10.10
CA PHE A 225 3.65 0.91 -9.84
C PHE A 225 2.17 1.15 -9.49
N ALA A 226 1.30 0.16 -9.70
CA ALA A 226 -0.08 0.19 -9.28
C ALA A 226 -0.30 -0.52 -7.93
N SER A 227 0.75 -1.08 -7.31
CA SER A 227 0.65 -1.77 -6.03
C SER A 227 0.03 -0.87 -4.98
N ILE A 228 -0.97 -1.39 -4.26
CA ILE A 228 -1.56 -0.70 -3.10
C ILE A 228 -0.52 -0.47 -1.99
N MET A 229 0.63 -1.16 -2.05
CA MET A 229 1.74 -1.06 -1.12
C MET A 229 2.86 -0.11 -1.59
N LEU A 230 2.68 0.64 -2.69
CA LEU A 230 3.68 1.60 -3.16
C LEU A 230 3.39 3.02 -2.65
N TYR A 231 4.34 3.62 -1.95
CA TYR A 231 4.24 5.03 -1.56
C TYR A 231 4.17 5.96 -2.77
N GLY A 232 3.32 6.99 -2.69
CA GLY A 232 3.30 8.08 -3.66
C GLY A 232 4.62 8.87 -3.71
N SER A 233 4.92 9.47 -4.87
CA SER A 233 6.21 10.11 -5.10
C SER A 233 6.54 11.26 -4.14
N TYR A 234 5.56 12.04 -3.67
CA TYR A 234 5.78 13.30 -2.94
C TYR A 234 5.72 13.18 -1.42
N ASN A 235 4.87 12.29 -0.91
CA ASN A 235 4.55 12.24 0.51
C ASN A 235 4.94 10.91 1.16
N GLY A 236 5.97 10.25 0.63
CA GLY A 236 6.55 9.10 1.30
C GLY A 236 7.04 9.49 2.70
N TYR A 237 7.08 8.51 3.60
CA TYR A 237 7.50 8.72 4.99
C TYR A 237 8.81 9.51 5.11
N GLY A 238 8.83 10.52 5.99
CA GLY A 238 10.02 11.35 6.21
C GLY A 238 10.31 12.39 5.13
N ALA A 239 9.39 12.62 4.17
CA ALA A 239 9.49 13.75 3.23
C ALA A 239 9.68 15.08 3.99
N ILE A 240 10.74 15.82 3.64
CA ILE A 240 11.03 17.11 4.30
C ILE A 240 10.30 18.28 3.62
N ASN A 241 9.82 18.08 2.40
CA ASN A 241 9.11 19.07 1.61
C ASN A 241 8.11 18.35 0.68
N SER A 242 6.82 18.55 0.92
CA SER A 242 5.73 17.92 0.15
C SER A 242 5.66 18.36 -1.32
N SER A 243 6.42 19.39 -1.71
CA SER A 243 6.56 19.83 -3.11
C SER A 243 7.71 19.16 -3.85
N LEU A 244 8.50 18.33 -3.19
CA LEU A 244 9.62 17.59 -3.80
C LEU A 244 9.40 16.08 -3.67
N PRO A 245 9.61 15.30 -4.75
CA PRO A 245 9.42 13.87 -4.68
C PRO A 245 10.51 13.20 -3.81
N THR A 246 10.12 12.28 -2.93
CA THR A 246 11.02 11.35 -2.25
C THR A 246 11.41 10.19 -3.17
N THR A 247 10.58 9.86 -4.17
CA THR A 247 10.85 8.82 -5.17
C THR A 247 10.36 9.22 -6.57
N THR A 248 11.09 8.80 -7.61
CA THR A 248 10.70 8.99 -9.02
C THR A 248 10.95 7.73 -9.82
N ARG A 249 10.36 7.61 -11.01
CA ARG A 249 10.75 6.58 -11.98
C ARG A 249 12.16 6.89 -12.48
N LYS A 250 12.79 5.94 -13.16
CA LYS A 250 14.11 6.15 -13.79
C LYS A 250 14.10 7.27 -14.85
N ASP A 251 12.97 7.53 -15.49
CA ASP A 251 12.80 8.64 -16.43
C ASP A 251 12.47 9.99 -15.76
N GLY A 252 12.42 10.02 -14.43
CA GLY A 252 12.11 11.22 -13.63
C GLY A 252 10.62 11.49 -13.44
N THR A 253 9.72 10.75 -14.08
CA THR A 253 8.27 10.92 -13.88
C THR A 253 7.83 10.44 -12.49
N THR A 254 6.68 10.95 -12.03
CA THR A 254 6.11 10.68 -10.71
C THR A 254 4.81 9.88 -10.82
N TRP A 255 4.33 9.39 -9.68
CA TRP A 255 3.03 8.73 -9.56
C TRP A 255 2.30 9.20 -8.30
N VAL A 256 0.98 9.06 -8.35
CA VAL A 256 0.12 9.23 -7.19
C VAL A 256 0.05 7.92 -6.43
N ASP A 257 0.01 8.01 -5.12
CA ASP A 257 -0.17 6.87 -4.23
C ASP A 257 -1.42 6.06 -4.61
N PRO A 258 -1.31 4.74 -4.86
CA PRO A 258 -2.45 3.90 -5.24
C PRO A 258 -3.52 3.73 -4.15
N SER A 259 -3.22 4.03 -2.88
CA SER A 259 -4.24 4.08 -1.82
C SER A 259 -5.18 5.28 -1.94
N TRP A 260 -4.74 6.34 -2.62
CA TRP A 260 -5.51 7.57 -2.85
C TRP A 260 -6.06 7.69 -4.27
N SER A 261 -5.61 6.85 -5.19
CA SER A 261 -5.93 6.92 -6.62
C SER A 261 -6.51 5.63 -7.19
N GLY A 262 -7.01 5.69 -8.42
CA GLY A 262 -7.56 4.54 -9.13
C GLY A 262 -8.70 3.85 -8.38
N SER A 263 -8.73 2.52 -8.44
CA SER A 263 -9.80 1.69 -7.88
C SER A 263 -9.69 1.45 -6.37
N LYS A 264 -8.61 1.91 -5.71
CA LYS A 264 -8.37 1.79 -4.25
C LYS A 264 -8.59 0.36 -3.75
N THR A 265 -7.89 -0.57 -4.38
CA THR A 265 -8.07 -2.02 -4.28
C THR A 265 -6.75 -2.68 -4.68
N PRO A 266 -6.46 -3.94 -4.29
CA PRO A 266 -5.20 -4.58 -4.65
C PRO A 266 -5.05 -4.66 -6.18
N SER A 267 -3.85 -4.34 -6.66
CA SER A 267 -3.45 -4.48 -8.06
C SER A 267 -3.37 -5.96 -8.48
N THR A 268 -3.22 -6.20 -9.77
CA THR A 268 -2.96 -7.56 -10.26
C THR A 268 -1.64 -8.12 -9.72
N GLY A 269 -0.60 -7.29 -9.58
CA GLY A 269 0.68 -7.71 -8.99
C GLY A 269 0.53 -8.08 -7.52
N ASP A 270 -0.17 -7.26 -6.74
CA ASP A 270 -0.48 -7.55 -5.33
C ASP A 270 -1.21 -8.90 -5.18
N VAL A 271 -2.23 -9.13 -6.01
CA VAL A 271 -3.04 -10.36 -5.98
C VAL A 271 -2.21 -11.59 -6.33
N ASN A 272 -1.43 -11.53 -7.40
CA ASN A 272 -0.58 -12.65 -7.82
C ASN A 272 0.47 -12.97 -6.76
N TRP A 273 1.01 -11.93 -6.12
CA TRP A 273 1.99 -12.10 -5.08
C TRP A 273 1.40 -12.77 -3.84
N VAL A 274 0.23 -12.33 -3.38
CA VAL A 274 -0.49 -12.99 -2.29
C VAL A 274 -0.83 -14.44 -2.63
N LYS A 275 -1.31 -14.74 -3.85
CA LYS A 275 -1.56 -16.13 -4.27
C LYS A 275 -0.30 -16.99 -4.19
N THR A 276 0.84 -16.45 -4.62
CA THR A 276 2.14 -17.14 -4.52
C THR A 276 2.54 -17.38 -3.06
N MET A 277 2.38 -16.38 -2.19
CA MET A 277 2.69 -16.50 -0.75
C MET A 277 1.85 -17.58 -0.05
N TYR A 278 0.60 -17.76 -0.47
CA TYR A 278 -0.37 -18.63 0.19
C TYR A 278 -0.63 -19.96 -0.55
N GLY A 279 0.00 -20.18 -1.71
CA GLY A 279 -0.19 -21.39 -2.52
C GLY A 279 -1.60 -21.54 -3.10
N LEU A 280 -2.19 -20.43 -3.56
CA LEU A 280 -3.56 -20.33 -4.11
C LEU A 280 -3.61 -20.23 -5.64
#